data_AF-A0A8T5U644-F1
#
_entry.id   AF-A0A8T5U644-F1
#
_cell.length_a   1.000
_cell.length_b   1.000
_cell.length_c   1.000
_cell.angle_alpha   90.00
_cell.angle_beta   90.00
_cell.angle_gamma   90.00
#
_symmetry.space_group_name_H-M   'P 1'
#
loop_
_entity.id
_entity.type
_entity.pdbx_description
1 polymer ?
#
loop_
_entity_poly.entity_id
_entity_poly.type
_entity_poly.pdbx_seq_one_letter_code
_entity_poly.pdbx_strand_id
1 'polypeptide(L)'
;MGKVTKTILENNLNELKEDGIPEDLIIKIRNRIKDEELEEEQLEYLLNKIYVNYNNAIVETNEPVGTVAAQSIGEPGTQMTLRTFHYAGVEEFSVTQGLPRLIEIVDARRFPSTPQQTIYLEEPYNQSEEKALEVHRRIEQIRIEQITHDVDLDFINWNIIINLIPDICEKKGIDIDTIPEILKRYKKKGTIKREGNSIIIDPQIEDLQNLQKLREKILKKVVKGVRGIKRGLLTPTDDKKEWVIKTEGTNMHGVVQIEG
;
A
#
# COMPACT_ATOMS: atom_id res chain seq x y z
N MET A 1 50.78 24.30 -22.40
CA MET A 1 49.55 23.48 -22.44
C MET A 1 48.66 23.96 -21.31
N GLY A 2 47.49 24.48 -21.65
CA GLY A 2 46.59 25.14 -20.70
C GLY A 2 45.84 24.12 -19.86
N LYS A 3 45.81 24.31 -18.54
CA LYS A 3 44.88 23.56 -17.68
C LYS A 3 43.45 23.97 -18.03
N VAL A 4 42.53 23.01 -18.07
CA VAL A 4 41.11 23.27 -18.33
C VAL A 4 40.60 24.32 -17.34
N THR A 5 40.10 25.43 -17.88
CA THR A 5 39.43 26.45 -17.08
C THR A 5 37.97 26.08 -16.91
N LYS A 6 37.34 26.41 -15.76
CA LYS A 6 35.90 26.11 -15.52
C LYS A 6 34.99 26.58 -16.66
N THR A 7 35.32 27.69 -17.30
CA THR A 7 34.61 28.25 -18.44
C THR A 7 34.70 27.38 -19.70
N ILE A 8 35.85 26.76 -19.96
CA ILE A 8 36.08 25.86 -21.11
C ILE A 8 35.26 24.58 -20.93
N LEU A 9 35.26 24.05 -19.70
CA LEU A 9 34.45 22.90 -19.34
C LEU A 9 32.95 23.18 -19.52
N GLU A 10 32.46 24.34 -19.08
CA GLU A 10 31.04 24.70 -19.21
C GLU A 10 30.62 24.92 -20.67
N ASN A 11 31.47 25.52 -21.50
CA ASN A 11 31.19 25.69 -22.92
C ASN A 11 31.09 24.33 -23.64
N ASN A 12 32.06 23.44 -23.45
CA ASN A 12 32.04 22.12 -24.09
C ASN A 12 30.87 21.25 -23.60
N LEU A 13 30.46 21.40 -22.33
CA LEU A 13 29.26 20.72 -21.82
C LEU A 13 27.96 21.29 -22.40
N ASN A 14 27.93 22.59 -22.73
CA ASN A 14 26.79 23.20 -23.40
C ASN A 14 26.71 22.76 -24.86
N GLU A 15 27.83 22.64 -25.57
CA GLU A 15 27.88 22.10 -26.94
C GLU A 15 27.33 20.66 -26.98
N LEU A 16 27.76 19.79 -26.06
CA LEU A 16 27.21 18.44 -25.95
C LEU A 16 25.69 18.42 -25.66
N LYS A 17 25.17 19.43 -24.97
CA LYS A 17 23.73 19.58 -24.73
C LYS A 17 22.99 19.95 -26.02
N GLU A 18 23.57 20.82 -26.84
CA GLU A 18 23.04 21.18 -28.16
C GLU A 18 23.08 19.98 -29.13
N ASP A 19 24.10 19.14 -29.03
CA ASP A 19 24.26 17.91 -29.80
C ASP A 19 23.29 16.77 -29.40
N GLY A 20 22.42 17.00 -28.41
CA GLY A 20 21.34 16.09 -28.05
C GLY A 20 21.66 15.09 -26.94
N ILE A 21 22.74 15.29 -26.18
CA ILE A 21 23.04 14.46 -25.00
C ILE A 21 22.11 14.83 -23.83
N PRO A 22 21.53 13.84 -23.12
CA PRO A 22 20.67 14.09 -21.97
C PRO A 22 21.37 14.83 -20.82
N GLU A 23 20.62 15.74 -20.18
CA GLU A 23 21.12 16.58 -19.09
C GLU A 23 21.62 15.77 -17.88
N ASP A 24 21.02 14.62 -17.58
CA ASP A 24 21.47 13.72 -16.52
C ASP A 24 22.90 13.18 -16.76
N LEU A 25 23.24 12.90 -18.03
CA LEU A 25 24.56 12.41 -18.39
C LEU A 25 25.58 13.55 -18.28
N ILE A 26 25.21 14.75 -18.71
CA ILE A 26 26.04 15.97 -18.57
C ILE A 26 26.35 16.27 -17.11
N ILE A 27 25.36 16.17 -16.22
CA ILE A 27 25.54 16.36 -14.78
C ILE A 27 26.51 15.31 -14.21
N LYS A 28 26.37 14.03 -14.60
CA LYS A 28 27.29 12.97 -14.19
C LYS A 28 28.72 13.23 -14.66
N ILE A 29 28.89 13.66 -15.90
CA ILE A 29 30.20 14.02 -16.48
C ILE A 29 30.81 15.18 -15.70
N ARG A 30 30.04 16.26 -15.48
CA ARG A 30 30.49 17.43 -14.71
C ARG A 30 30.95 17.05 -13.31
N ASN A 31 30.20 16.22 -12.60
CA ASN A 31 30.56 15.81 -11.24
C ASN A 31 31.83 14.96 -11.22
N ARG A 32 32.07 14.14 -12.24
CA ARG A 32 33.27 13.30 -12.33
C ARG A 32 34.52 14.07 -12.75
N ILE A 33 34.38 15.05 -13.63
CA ILE A 33 35.49 15.89 -14.11
C ILE A 33 35.88 16.96 -13.10
N LYS A 34 34.96 17.40 -12.22
CA LYS A 34 35.26 18.41 -11.19
C LYS A 34 36.45 18.04 -10.28
N ASP A 35 36.68 16.75 -10.06
CA ASP A 35 37.69 16.24 -9.15
C ASP A 35 39.01 15.86 -9.85
N GLU A 36 39.09 15.97 -11.18
CA GLU A 36 40.27 15.59 -11.96
C GLU A 36 40.92 16.79 -12.67
N GLU A 37 42.26 16.86 -12.60
CA GLU A 37 43.04 17.82 -13.37
C GLU A 37 43.32 17.26 -14.77
N LEU A 38 42.50 17.64 -15.74
CA LEU A 38 42.67 17.25 -17.15
C LEU A 38 43.35 18.38 -17.95
N GLU A 39 44.19 17.98 -18.91
CA GLU A 39 44.61 18.85 -19.99
C GLU A 39 43.48 19.05 -21.00
N GLU A 40 43.49 20.16 -21.74
CA GLU A 40 42.44 20.50 -22.71
C GLU A 40 42.26 19.42 -23.78
N GLU A 41 43.35 18.85 -24.30
CA GLU A 41 43.31 17.74 -25.26
C GLU A 41 42.68 16.46 -24.67
N GLN A 42 42.93 16.19 -23.39
CA GLN A 42 42.37 15.03 -22.70
C GLN A 42 40.88 15.19 -22.45
N LEU A 43 40.45 16.40 -22.12
CA LEU A 43 39.03 16.73 -21.97
C LEU A 43 38.29 16.58 -23.31
N GLU A 44 38.83 17.16 -24.38
CA GLU A 44 38.21 17.09 -25.71
C GLU A 44 38.10 15.63 -26.19
N TYR A 45 39.17 14.85 -26.02
CA TYR A 45 39.16 13.42 -26.32
C TYR A 45 38.09 12.66 -25.53
N LEU A 46 37.95 12.93 -24.23
CA LEU A 46 36.96 12.30 -23.38
C LEU A 46 35.53 12.63 -23.83
N LEU A 47 35.24 13.90 -24.07
CA LEU A 47 33.91 14.36 -24.46
C LEU A 47 33.52 13.82 -25.84
N ASN A 48 34.44 13.83 -26.80
CA ASN A 48 34.22 13.23 -28.12
C ASN A 48 33.97 11.71 -28.00
N LYS A 49 34.75 11.00 -27.20
CA LYS A 49 34.56 9.56 -26.97
C LYS A 49 33.20 9.25 -26.32
N ILE A 50 32.74 10.10 -25.41
CA ILE A 50 31.40 9.98 -24.81
C ILE A 50 30.33 10.19 -25.87
N TYR A 51 30.45 11.23 -26.69
CA TYR A 51 29.52 11.52 -27.77
C TYR A 51 29.42 10.36 -28.77
N VAL A 52 30.56 9.84 -29.24
CA VAL A 52 30.62 8.68 -30.14
C VAL A 52 30.00 7.44 -29.50
N ASN A 53 30.33 7.13 -28.26
CA ASN A 53 29.77 5.97 -27.56
C ASN A 53 28.26 6.10 -27.34
N TYR A 54 27.77 7.31 -27.03
CA TYR A 54 26.34 7.57 -26.89
C TYR A 54 25.62 7.32 -28.21
N ASN A 55 26.11 7.89 -29.31
CA ASN A 55 25.51 7.71 -30.63
C ASN A 55 25.53 6.26 -31.10
N ASN A 56 26.59 5.51 -30.78
CA ASN A 56 26.66 4.07 -31.06
C ASN A 56 25.72 3.22 -30.19
N ALA A 57 25.27 3.74 -29.05
CA ALA A 57 24.33 3.06 -28.16
C ALA A 57 22.86 3.37 -28.48
N ILE A 58 22.60 4.28 -29.43
CA ILE A 58 21.24 4.57 -29.90
C ILE A 58 20.72 3.35 -30.66
N VAL A 59 19.46 2.99 -30.38
CA VAL A 59 18.79 1.88 -31.07
C VAL A 59 18.64 2.17 -32.56
N GLU A 60 18.91 1.17 -33.39
CA GLU A 60 18.75 1.30 -34.84
C GLU A 60 17.27 1.49 -35.21
N THR A 61 17.02 2.30 -36.25
CA THR A 61 15.68 2.50 -36.78
C THR A 61 15.12 1.21 -37.37
N ASN A 62 13.82 0.95 -37.17
CA ASN A 62 13.09 -0.24 -37.61
C ASN A 62 13.37 -1.53 -36.82
N GLU A 63 14.08 -1.45 -35.70
CA GLU A 63 14.21 -2.59 -34.79
C GLU A 63 12.84 -2.96 -34.18
N PRO A 64 12.45 -4.26 -34.13
CA PRO A 64 11.16 -4.70 -33.58
C PRO A 64 11.15 -4.67 -32.04
N VAL A 65 11.28 -3.47 -31.47
CA VAL A 65 11.37 -3.24 -30.01
C VAL A 65 10.21 -3.83 -29.23
N GLY A 66 9.00 -3.89 -29.80
CA GLY A 66 7.83 -4.50 -29.16
C GLY A 66 7.98 -6.01 -28.94
N THR A 67 8.53 -6.73 -29.92
CA THR A 67 8.75 -8.18 -29.83
C THR A 67 9.87 -8.49 -28.84
N VAL A 68 10.98 -7.76 -28.93
CA VAL A 68 12.13 -7.95 -28.03
C VAL A 68 11.75 -7.62 -26.59
N ALA A 69 11.01 -6.54 -26.36
CA ALA A 69 10.53 -6.17 -25.02
C ALA A 69 9.56 -7.22 -24.45
N ALA A 70 8.62 -7.72 -25.26
CA ALA A 70 7.68 -8.75 -24.83
C ALA A 70 8.39 -10.06 -24.43
N GLN A 71 9.39 -10.49 -25.21
CA GLN A 71 10.21 -11.65 -24.88
C GLN A 71 11.04 -11.42 -23.61
N SER A 72 11.69 -10.26 -23.49
CA SER A 72 12.56 -9.92 -22.36
C SER A 72 11.82 -9.88 -21.02
N ILE A 73 10.56 -9.44 -21.02
CA ILE A 73 9.70 -9.45 -19.82
C ILE A 73 9.12 -10.85 -19.56
N GLY A 74 8.79 -11.60 -20.61
CA GLY A 74 8.13 -12.92 -20.49
C GLY A 74 9.06 -14.08 -20.13
N GLU A 75 10.28 -14.09 -20.66
CA GLU A 75 11.29 -15.14 -20.44
C GLU A 75 11.60 -15.39 -18.94
N PRO A 76 11.91 -14.36 -18.12
CA PRO A 76 12.16 -14.56 -16.69
C PRO A 76 10.91 -15.04 -15.93
N GLY A 77 9.71 -14.84 -16.47
CA GLY A 77 8.46 -15.30 -15.85
C GLY A 77 8.45 -16.80 -15.56
N THR A 78 9.09 -17.61 -16.42
CA THR A 78 9.25 -19.05 -16.22
C THR A 78 10.14 -19.40 -15.02
N GLN A 79 11.15 -18.57 -14.76
CA GLN A 79 12.12 -18.74 -13.67
C GLN A 79 11.62 -18.18 -12.32
N MET A 80 10.57 -17.35 -12.33
CA MET A 80 10.02 -16.72 -11.13
C MET A 80 9.07 -17.62 -10.31
N THR A 81 8.90 -18.89 -10.70
CA THR A 81 7.91 -19.81 -10.12
C THR A 81 8.17 -20.23 -8.67
N LEU A 82 9.41 -20.13 -8.16
CA LEU A 82 9.79 -20.68 -6.84
C LEU A 82 10.41 -19.67 -5.84
N ARG A 83 10.49 -18.36 -6.14
CA ARG A 83 11.27 -17.41 -5.31
C ARG A 83 10.55 -16.80 -4.10
N THR A 84 9.29 -17.12 -3.80
CA THR A 84 8.45 -16.20 -2.99
C THR A 84 7.78 -16.76 -1.74
N PHE A 85 8.11 -17.97 -1.26
CA PHE A 85 7.41 -18.55 -0.10
C PHE A 85 8.14 -18.53 1.25
N HIS A 86 9.36 -17.98 1.34
CA HIS A 86 10.17 -18.03 2.57
C HIS A 86 10.73 -16.68 3.02
N TYR A 87 9.90 -15.64 3.10
CA TYR A 87 10.17 -14.54 4.04
C TYR A 87 9.59 -14.92 5.41
N ALA A 88 10.27 -15.83 6.12
CA ALA A 88 9.91 -16.16 7.50
C ALA A 88 10.41 -15.05 8.43
N GLY A 89 9.50 -14.40 9.16
CA GLY A 89 9.86 -13.61 10.35
C GLY A 89 9.77 -12.08 10.25
N VAL A 90 9.26 -11.51 9.15
CA VAL A 90 8.94 -10.06 9.09
C VAL A 90 7.43 -9.90 9.21
N GLU A 91 6.94 -8.98 10.04
CA GLU A 91 5.51 -8.59 10.14
C GLU A 91 4.97 -7.93 8.85
N GLU A 92 5.50 -8.28 7.68
CA GLU A 92 4.95 -7.84 6.42
C GLU A 92 3.77 -8.73 6.01
N PHE A 93 2.72 -8.10 5.50
CA PHE A 93 1.53 -8.78 5.00
C PHE A 93 1.93 -9.88 3.99
N SER A 94 1.23 -11.00 3.98
CA SER A 94 1.48 -12.07 3.00
C SER A 94 1.30 -11.55 1.58
N VAL A 95 2.40 -11.15 0.96
CA VAL A 95 2.41 -10.51 -0.36
C VAL A 95 2.29 -11.61 -1.42
N THR A 96 1.37 -11.48 -2.37
CA THR A 96 1.43 -12.27 -3.61
C THR A 96 2.63 -11.78 -4.42
N GLN A 97 3.84 -12.22 -4.08
CA GLN A 97 5.05 -11.86 -4.80
C GLN A 97 5.23 -12.79 -6.01
N GLY A 98 5.68 -12.21 -7.12
CA GLY A 98 6.15 -12.95 -8.29
C GLY A 98 5.24 -12.86 -9.51
N LEU A 99 5.18 -13.96 -10.27
CA LEU A 99 4.48 -14.03 -11.56
C LEU A 99 2.98 -13.69 -11.49
N PRO A 100 2.20 -14.15 -10.47
CA PRO A 100 0.78 -13.82 -10.39
C PRO A 100 0.53 -12.30 -10.37
N ARG A 101 1.38 -11.53 -9.66
CA ARG A 101 1.25 -10.08 -9.58
C ARG A 101 1.56 -9.40 -10.91
N LEU A 102 2.55 -9.89 -11.65
CA LEU A 102 2.86 -9.38 -12.98
C LEU A 102 1.66 -9.58 -13.93
N ILE A 103 1.03 -10.75 -13.89
CA ILE A 103 -0.19 -11.05 -14.67
C ILE A 103 -1.32 -10.08 -14.27
N GLU A 104 -1.54 -9.85 -12.97
CA GLU A 104 -2.60 -8.91 -12.52
C GLU A 104 -2.42 -7.49 -13.07
N ILE A 105 -1.17 -7.02 -13.14
CA ILE A 105 -0.82 -5.67 -13.62
C ILE A 105 -0.98 -5.59 -15.14
N VAL A 106 -0.44 -6.56 -15.88
CA VAL A 106 -0.50 -6.58 -17.36
C VAL A 106 -1.94 -6.75 -17.85
N ASP A 107 -2.74 -7.60 -17.19
CA ASP A 107 -4.16 -7.80 -17.51
C ASP A 107 -5.06 -6.63 -17.06
N ALA A 108 -4.49 -5.62 -16.38
CA ALA A 108 -5.23 -4.51 -15.79
C ALA A 108 -6.43 -4.97 -14.93
N ARG A 109 -6.22 -5.98 -14.07
CA ARG A 109 -7.31 -6.55 -13.27
C ARG A 109 -7.92 -5.48 -12.35
N ARG A 110 -9.25 -5.36 -12.40
CA ARG A 110 -10.01 -4.40 -11.58
C ARG A 110 -9.84 -4.60 -10.07
N PHE A 111 -9.72 -5.85 -9.62
CA PHE A 111 -9.55 -6.20 -8.21
C PHE A 111 -8.34 -7.13 -8.07
N PRO A 112 -7.21 -6.64 -7.56
CA PRO A 112 -6.05 -7.48 -7.28
C PRO A 112 -6.30 -8.38 -6.07
N SER A 113 -5.57 -9.49 -5.96
CA SER A 113 -5.78 -10.50 -4.91
C SER A 113 -5.33 -10.02 -3.52
N THR A 114 -4.19 -9.32 -3.45
CA THR A 114 -3.66 -8.73 -2.20
C THR A 114 -3.37 -7.23 -2.39
N PRO A 115 -4.40 -6.37 -2.45
CA PRO A 115 -4.18 -4.93 -2.51
C PRO A 115 -3.51 -4.46 -1.23
N GLN A 116 -2.55 -3.55 -1.37
CA GLN A 116 -1.88 -2.90 -0.26
C GLN A 116 -1.81 -1.41 -0.53
N GLN A 117 -1.72 -0.62 0.54
CA GLN A 117 -1.58 0.82 0.46
C GLN A 117 -0.63 1.30 1.56
N THR A 118 0.28 2.21 1.20
CA THR A 118 1.11 2.93 2.17
C THR A 118 0.49 4.32 2.35
N ILE A 119 0.11 4.63 3.58
CA ILE A 119 -0.54 5.88 3.95
C ILE A 119 0.49 6.72 4.70
N TYR A 120 0.86 7.83 4.08
CA TYR A 120 1.66 8.86 4.71
C TYR A 120 0.74 9.78 5.50
N LEU A 121 1.21 10.18 6.68
CA LEU A 121 0.49 11.07 7.58
C LEU A 121 1.00 12.50 7.40
N GLU A 122 0.13 13.47 7.61
CA GLU A 122 0.48 14.89 7.62
C GLU A 122 1.14 15.27 8.95
N GLU A 123 1.90 16.38 8.96
CA GLU A 123 2.34 16.98 10.22
C GLU A 123 1.12 17.54 10.97
N PRO A 124 0.98 17.30 12.29
CA PRO A 124 1.94 16.72 13.24
C PRO A 124 1.70 15.22 13.57
N TYR A 125 0.91 14.49 12.78
CA TYR A 125 0.57 13.08 13.03
C TYR A 125 1.71 12.13 12.68
N ASN A 126 2.51 12.48 11.68
CA ASN A 126 3.69 11.72 11.24
C ASN A 126 4.82 11.62 12.29
N GLN A 127 4.93 12.56 13.24
CA GLN A 127 6.05 12.63 14.20
C GLN A 127 5.80 11.87 15.51
N SER A 128 4.55 11.59 15.87
CA SER A 128 4.19 10.93 17.13
C SER A 128 3.52 9.58 16.89
N GLU A 129 4.05 8.53 17.51
CA GLU A 129 3.48 7.18 17.45
C GLU A 129 2.05 7.15 17.99
N GLU A 130 1.77 7.90 19.06
CA GLU A 130 0.43 7.95 19.67
C GLU A 130 -0.61 8.55 18.70
N LYS A 131 -0.23 9.64 18.00
CA LYS A 131 -1.10 10.29 17.01
C LYS A 131 -1.28 9.41 15.76
N ALA A 132 -0.21 8.78 15.30
CA ALA A 132 -0.29 7.82 14.20
C ALA A 132 -1.18 6.62 14.56
N LEU A 133 -1.15 6.16 15.81
CA LEU A 133 -2.03 5.10 16.32
C LEU A 133 -3.50 5.52 16.33
N GLU A 134 -3.81 6.78 16.65
CA GLU A 134 -5.18 7.30 16.55
C GLU A 134 -5.71 7.26 15.11
N VAL A 135 -4.91 7.72 14.15
CA VAL A 135 -5.27 7.68 12.72
C VAL A 135 -5.40 6.24 12.24
N HIS A 136 -4.48 5.36 12.64
CA HIS A 136 -4.55 3.93 12.36
C HIS A 136 -5.86 3.29 12.84
N ARG A 137 -6.30 3.59 14.07
CA ARG A 137 -7.58 3.12 14.64
C ARG A 137 -8.81 3.66 13.90
N ARG A 138 -8.71 4.82 13.23
CA ARG A 138 -9.78 5.38 12.39
C ARG A 138 -9.83 4.73 11.01
N ILE A 139 -8.69 4.26 10.50
CA ILE A 139 -8.57 3.65 9.18
C ILE A 139 -8.92 2.16 9.20
N GLU A 140 -8.41 1.41 10.19
CA GLU A 140 -8.58 -0.05 10.27
C GLU A 140 -10.06 -0.44 10.33
N GLN A 141 -10.52 -1.26 9.36
CA GLN A 141 -11.88 -1.77 9.36
C GLN A 141 -12.04 -2.81 10.47
N ILE A 142 -13.01 -2.57 11.36
CA ILE A 142 -13.34 -3.51 12.42
C ILE A 142 -14.74 -4.03 12.16
N ARG A 143 -14.84 -5.35 11.97
CA ARG A 143 -16.11 -6.08 11.84
C ARG A 143 -16.52 -6.68 13.17
N ILE A 144 -17.82 -6.94 13.32
CA ILE A 144 -18.37 -7.56 14.53
C ILE A 144 -17.71 -8.91 14.79
N GLU A 145 -17.49 -9.71 13.75
CA GLU A 145 -16.79 -11.00 13.88
C GLU A 145 -15.41 -10.93 14.55
N GLN A 146 -14.71 -9.79 14.48
CA GLN A 146 -13.37 -9.63 15.06
C GLN A 146 -13.40 -9.24 16.54
N ILE A 147 -14.54 -8.75 17.03
CA ILE A 147 -14.72 -8.30 18.42
C ILE A 147 -15.62 -9.25 19.22
N THR A 148 -16.11 -10.32 18.59
CA THR A 148 -16.99 -11.32 19.20
C THR A 148 -16.24 -12.60 19.53
N HIS A 149 -16.47 -13.13 20.74
CA HIS A 149 -16.01 -14.47 21.13
C HIS A 149 -16.91 -15.53 20.51
N ASP A 150 -18.21 -15.38 20.70
CA ASP A 150 -19.22 -16.33 20.26
C ASP A 150 -20.55 -15.63 19.97
N VAL A 151 -21.36 -16.30 19.14
CA VAL A 151 -22.69 -15.82 18.79
C VAL A 151 -23.67 -16.98 18.91
N ASP A 152 -24.49 -16.91 19.95
CA ASP A 152 -25.52 -17.89 20.25
C ASP A 152 -26.85 -17.52 19.59
N LEU A 153 -27.58 -18.56 19.20
CA LEU A 153 -28.93 -18.45 18.67
C LEU A 153 -29.89 -19.09 19.66
N ASP A 154 -30.73 -18.26 20.27
CA ASP A 154 -31.83 -18.75 21.10
C ASP A 154 -33.01 -19.10 20.19
N PHE A 155 -33.28 -20.40 20.03
CA PHE A 155 -34.36 -20.90 19.19
C PHE A 155 -35.75 -20.79 19.84
N ILE A 156 -35.82 -20.53 21.15
CA ILE A 156 -37.08 -20.41 21.89
C ILE A 156 -37.60 -18.99 21.77
N ASN A 157 -36.75 -18.01 22.09
CA ASN A 157 -37.10 -16.59 22.01
C ASN A 157 -36.74 -15.94 20.67
N TRP A 158 -36.16 -16.71 19.73
CA TRP A 158 -35.68 -16.23 18.44
C TRP A 158 -34.68 -15.07 18.55
N ASN A 159 -33.84 -15.08 19.59
CA ASN A 159 -32.85 -14.04 19.85
C ASN A 159 -31.46 -14.42 19.33
N ILE A 160 -30.70 -13.41 18.92
CA ILE A 160 -29.27 -13.54 18.60
C ILE A 160 -28.51 -12.90 19.76
N ILE A 161 -27.68 -13.68 20.45
CA ILE A 161 -26.85 -13.22 21.55
C ILE A 161 -25.41 -13.13 21.04
N ILE A 162 -24.85 -11.94 21.11
CA ILE A 162 -23.50 -11.64 20.62
C ILE A 162 -22.63 -11.35 21.83
N ASN A 163 -21.69 -12.24 22.12
CA ASN A 163 -20.79 -12.10 23.25
C ASN A 163 -19.51 -11.39 22.79
N LEU A 164 -19.29 -10.17 23.28
CA LEU A 164 -18.15 -9.34 22.90
C LEU A 164 -16.96 -9.61 23.83
N ILE A 165 -15.75 -9.41 23.29
CA ILE A 165 -14.49 -9.47 24.04
C ILE A 165 -14.08 -8.04 24.45
N PRO A 166 -14.17 -7.66 25.73
CA PRO A 166 -13.85 -6.30 26.17
C PRO A 166 -12.43 -5.86 25.81
N ASP A 167 -11.45 -6.75 26.02
CA ASP A 167 -10.03 -6.47 25.77
C ASP A 167 -9.75 -6.05 24.31
N ILE A 168 -10.46 -6.64 23.34
CA ILE A 168 -10.28 -6.33 21.92
C ILE A 168 -10.94 -4.99 21.59
N CYS A 169 -12.12 -4.72 22.18
CA CYS A 169 -12.81 -3.44 22.03
C CYS A 169 -11.96 -2.28 22.58
N GLU A 170 -11.37 -2.44 23.77
CA GLU A 170 -10.50 -1.43 24.38
C GLU A 170 -9.25 -1.16 23.54
N LYS A 171 -8.53 -2.21 23.12
CA LYS A 171 -7.33 -2.07 22.28
C LYS A 171 -7.61 -1.35 20.95
N LYS A 172 -8.77 -1.60 20.36
CA LYS A 172 -9.22 -0.97 19.11
C LYS A 172 -9.94 0.37 19.31
N GLY A 173 -10.10 0.83 20.56
CA GLY A 173 -10.77 2.08 20.89
C GLY A 173 -12.22 2.13 20.42
N ILE A 174 -12.95 1.03 20.60
CA ILE A 174 -14.40 0.94 20.36
C ILE A 174 -15.11 1.02 21.70
N ASP A 175 -16.01 1.99 21.82
CA ASP A 175 -16.94 2.04 22.93
C ASP A 175 -18.10 1.05 22.70
N ILE A 176 -18.30 0.13 23.66
CA ILE A 176 -19.30 -0.93 23.59
C ILE A 176 -20.71 -0.33 23.49
N ASP A 177 -20.93 0.86 24.06
CA ASP A 177 -22.23 1.55 24.03
C ASP A 177 -22.65 2.01 22.63
N THR A 178 -21.71 2.19 21.71
CA THR A 178 -22.00 2.60 20.32
C THR A 178 -22.46 1.43 19.44
N ILE A 179 -22.14 0.19 19.82
CA ILE A 179 -22.41 -1.00 19.00
C ILE A 179 -23.92 -1.26 18.82
N PRO A 180 -24.76 -1.20 19.88
CA PRO A 180 -26.20 -1.31 19.73
C PRO A 180 -26.79 -0.31 18.73
N GLU A 181 -26.24 0.92 18.67
CA GLU A 181 -26.72 1.96 17.74
C GLU A 181 -26.46 1.62 16.28
N ILE A 182 -25.27 1.10 15.99
CA ILE A 182 -24.87 0.64 14.66
C ILE A 182 -25.77 -0.53 14.21
N LEU A 183 -26.16 -1.37 15.17
CA LEU A 183 -26.99 -2.55 14.96
C LEU A 183 -28.49 -2.26 14.91
N LYS A 184 -28.94 -1.04 15.25
CA LYS A 184 -30.35 -0.61 15.12
C LYS A 184 -30.93 -0.81 13.71
N ARG A 185 -30.11 -0.96 12.67
CA ARG A 185 -30.60 -1.25 11.30
C ARG A 185 -30.97 -2.71 11.06
N TYR A 186 -30.52 -3.62 11.91
CA TYR A 186 -30.78 -5.06 11.79
C TYR A 186 -31.97 -5.54 12.61
N LYS A 187 -32.45 -4.71 13.55
CA LYS A 187 -33.78 -4.91 14.12
C LYS A 187 -34.81 -4.48 13.07
N LYS A 188 -35.68 -5.40 12.65
CA LYS A 188 -36.82 -5.03 11.80
C LYS A 188 -37.82 -4.24 12.65
N LYS A 189 -38.42 -4.90 13.64
CA LYS A 189 -39.39 -4.34 14.61
C LYS A 189 -39.07 -4.70 16.08
N GLY A 190 -38.09 -5.56 16.34
CA GLY A 190 -37.77 -6.00 17.70
C GLY A 190 -36.79 -5.10 18.45
N THR A 191 -36.22 -5.63 19.54
CA THR A 191 -35.42 -4.88 20.51
C THR A 191 -33.93 -5.25 20.47
N ILE A 192 -33.08 -4.30 20.84
CA ILE A 192 -31.66 -4.55 21.09
C ILE A 192 -31.42 -4.20 22.55
N LYS A 193 -30.94 -5.16 23.32
CA LYS A 193 -30.61 -4.99 24.73
C LYS A 193 -29.13 -5.28 24.93
N ARG A 194 -28.52 -4.52 25.82
CA ARG A 194 -27.16 -4.78 26.32
C ARG A 194 -27.29 -5.43 27.69
N GLU A 195 -26.66 -6.58 27.87
CA GLU A 195 -26.49 -7.22 29.16
C GLU A 195 -24.99 -7.41 29.39
N GLY A 196 -24.38 -6.48 30.14
CA GLY A 196 -22.93 -6.48 30.37
C GLY A 196 -22.11 -6.38 29.09
N ASN A 197 -21.46 -7.50 28.73
CA ASN A 197 -20.61 -7.65 27.54
C ASN A 197 -21.34 -8.32 26.36
N SER A 198 -22.61 -8.68 26.56
CA SER A 198 -23.42 -9.36 25.57
C SER A 198 -24.45 -8.42 24.96
N ILE A 199 -24.64 -8.49 23.65
CA ILE A 199 -25.68 -7.78 22.92
C ILE A 199 -26.73 -8.78 22.49
N ILE A 200 -27.95 -8.60 22.96
CA ILE A 200 -29.10 -9.43 22.63
C ILE A 200 -29.92 -8.68 21.57
N ILE A 201 -30.12 -9.32 20.44
CA ILE A 201 -30.90 -8.80 19.31
C ILE A 201 -32.12 -9.68 19.13
N ASP A 202 -33.29 -9.08 19.26
CA ASP A 202 -34.58 -9.67 18.88
C ASP A 202 -34.97 -9.12 17.50
N PRO A 203 -34.89 -9.93 16.43
CA PRO A 203 -35.30 -9.53 15.10
C PRO A 203 -36.80 -9.71 14.81
N GLN A 204 -37.57 -10.33 15.71
CA GLN A 204 -38.96 -10.79 15.50
C GLN A 204 -39.11 -11.66 14.23
N ILE A 205 -38.29 -12.70 14.13
CA ILE A 205 -38.28 -13.63 13.00
C ILE A 205 -38.44 -15.05 13.55
N GLU A 206 -39.57 -15.70 13.25
CA GLU A 206 -39.89 -17.07 13.67
C GLU A 206 -39.42 -18.11 12.63
N ASP A 207 -38.23 -17.91 12.06
CA ASP A 207 -37.65 -18.82 11.07
C ASP A 207 -36.14 -18.93 11.24
N LEU A 208 -35.67 -20.16 11.47
CA LEU A 208 -34.28 -20.52 11.69
C LEU A 208 -33.39 -20.13 10.51
N GLN A 209 -33.84 -20.35 9.27
CA GLN A 209 -33.03 -20.04 8.10
C GLN A 209 -32.78 -18.53 7.96
N ASN A 210 -33.83 -17.74 8.19
CA ASN A 210 -33.72 -16.30 8.14
C ASN A 210 -32.91 -15.73 9.31
N LEU A 211 -32.98 -16.35 10.49
CA LEU A 211 -32.19 -15.97 11.66
C LEU A 211 -30.69 -16.27 11.46
N GLN A 212 -30.34 -17.40 10.86
CA GLN A 212 -28.95 -17.71 10.45
C GLN A 212 -28.43 -16.72 9.40
N LYS A 213 -29.22 -16.41 8.37
CA LYS A 213 -28.85 -15.39 7.37
C LYS A 213 -28.65 -14.01 8.00
N LEU A 214 -29.46 -13.66 9.01
CA LEU A 214 -29.31 -12.40 9.72
C LEU A 214 -28.05 -12.37 10.58
N ARG A 215 -27.75 -13.45 11.29
CA ARG A 215 -26.48 -13.64 12.03
C ARG A 215 -25.28 -13.39 11.13
N GLU A 216 -25.22 -14.01 9.95
CA GLU A 216 -24.10 -13.80 9.02
C GLU A 216 -23.97 -12.35 8.56
N LYS A 217 -25.10 -11.67 8.32
CA LYS A 217 -25.10 -10.25 7.94
C LYS A 217 -24.62 -9.35 9.07
N ILE A 218 -24.95 -9.69 10.32
CA ILE A 218 -24.51 -8.95 11.51
C ILE A 218 -23.00 -9.13 11.70
N LEU A 219 -22.49 -10.36 11.63
CA LEU A 219 -21.06 -10.65 11.78
C LEU A 219 -20.19 -9.88 10.77
N LYS A 220 -20.66 -9.77 9.51
CA LYS A 220 -19.95 -9.04 8.44
C LYS A 220 -20.08 -7.52 8.53
N LYS A 221 -20.89 -6.98 9.46
CA LYS A 221 -21.09 -5.54 9.59
C LYS A 221 -19.83 -4.85 10.09
N VAL A 222 -19.50 -3.72 9.46
CA VAL A 222 -18.46 -2.80 9.91
C VAL A 222 -18.98 -1.95 11.06
N VAL A 223 -18.26 -1.98 12.17
CA VAL A 223 -18.52 -1.19 13.38
C VAL A 223 -17.80 0.16 13.28
N LYS A 224 -16.52 0.13 12.91
CA LYS A 224 -15.64 1.30 12.81
C LYS A 224 -14.65 1.09 11.66
N GLY A 225 -14.14 2.18 11.10
CA GLY A 225 -13.10 2.15 10.08
C GLY A 225 -13.58 2.27 8.65
N VAL A 226 -12.61 2.34 7.73
CA VAL A 226 -12.86 2.46 6.28
C VAL A 226 -13.09 1.08 5.68
N ARG A 227 -14.18 0.93 4.93
CA ARG A 227 -14.48 -0.34 4.24
C ARG A 227 -13.37 -0.70 3.26
N GLY A 228 -12.97 -1.97 3.26
CA GLY A 228 -11.95 -2.50 2.35
C GLY A 228 -10.56 -2.58 2.94
N ILE A 229 -10.30 -1.96 4.09
CA ILE A 229 -9.01 -1.98 4.78
C ILE A 229 -9.04 -3.00 5.92
N LYS A 230 -8.56 -4.21 5.67
CA LYS A 230 -8.71 -5.34 6.60
C LYS A 230 -7.82 -5.23 7.82
N ARG A 231 -6.57 -4.81 7.62
CA ARG A 231 -5.54 -4.71 8.66
C ARG A 231 -4.61 -3.55 8.32
N GLY A 232 -4.10 -2.86 9.32
CA GLY A 232 -3.01 -1.91 9.15
C GLY A 232 -1.85 -2.24 10.08
N LEU A 233 -0.66 -1.81 9.71
CA LEU A 233 0.56 -1.90 10.47
C LEU A 233 1.19 -0.51 10.50
N LEU A 234 1.56 -0.04 11.68
CA LEU A 234 2.38 1.16 11.85
C LEU A 234 3.83 0.76 11.62
N THR A 235 4.50 1.47 10.73
CA THR A 235 5.91 1.23 10.42
C THR A 235 6.62 2.57 10.35
N PRO A 236 7.79 2.75 10.97
CA PRO A 236 8.59 3.93 10.73
C PRO A 236 9.14 3.91 9.29
N THR A 237 9.25 5.07 8.65
CA THR A 237 9.95 5.21 7.37
C THR A 237 11.43 4.81 7.53
N ASP A 238 12.06 4.33 6.46
CA ASP A 238 13.46 3.87 6.46
C ASP A 238 14.45 4.93 7.02
N ASP A 239 14.11 6.22 6.90
CA ASP A 239 14.87 7.37 7.43
C ASP A 239 14.57 7.71 8.91
N LYS A 240 13.77 6.89 9.61
CA LYS A 240 13.41 6.96 11.05
C LYS A 240 12.78 8.26 11.57
N LYS A 241 12.33 9.16 10.70
CA LYS A 241 11.76 10.47 11.11
C LYS A 241 10.24 10.52 11.13
N GLU A 242 9.57 9.63 10.41
CA GLU A 242 8.12 9.69 10.20
C GLU A 242 7.47 8.31 10.34
N TRP A 243 6.23 8.31 10.82
CA TRP A 243 5.38 7.13 10.92
C TRP A 243 4.47 7.02 9.70
N VAL A 244 4.43 5.82 9.11
CA VAL A 244 3.53 5.49 8.01
C VAL A 244 2.65 4.30 8.38
N ILE A 245 1.46 4.24 7.79
CA ILE A 245 0.53 3.12 7.99
C ILE A 245 0.52 2.28 6.71
N LYS A 246 1.02 1.06 6.78
CA LYS A 246 0.89 0.07 5.72
C LYS A 246 -0.41 -0.71 5.93
N THR A 247 -1.27 -0.81 4.91
CA THR A 247 -2.55 -1.52 5.03
C THR A 247 -2.67 -2.72 4.10
N GLU A 248 -3.33 -3.77 4.58
CA GLU A 248 -3.88 -4.86 3.77
C GLU A 248 -5.30 -4.48 3.35
N GLY A 249 -5.51 -4.36 2.04
CA GLY A 249 -6.69 -3.72 1.49
C GLY A 249 -6.39 -2.32 0.95
N THR A 250 -7.23 -1.85 0.04
CA THR A 250 -7.19 -0.48 -0.46
C THR A 250 -8.59 0.11 -0.52
N ASN A 251 -8.70 1.35 -0.07
CA ASN A 251 -9.85 2.20 -0.35
C ASN A 251 -9.40 3.66 -0.27
N MET A 252 -8.77 4.13 -1.35
CA MET A 252 -8.22 5.49 -1.41
C MET A 252 -9.29 6.56 -1.13
N HIS A 253 -10.49 6.40 -1.68
CA HIS A 253 -11.56 7.39 -1.52
C HIS A 253 -11.96 7.57 -0.04
N GLY A 254 -12.06 6.49 0.72
CA GLY A 254 -12.38 6.55 2.14
C GLY A 254 -11.20 7.01 3.00
N VAL A 255 -9.96 6.69 2.60
CA VAL A 255 -8.75 7.08 3.35
C VAL A 255 -8.48 8.58 3.23
N VAL A 256 -8.61 9.17 2.04
CA VAL A 256 -8.33 10.59 1.80
C VAL A 256 -9.30 11.52 2.56
N GLN A 257 -10.46 11.01 2.98
CA GLN A 257 -11.44 11.78 3.77
C GLN A 257 -11.14 11.79 5.27
N ILE A 258 -10.15 11.02 5.73
CA ILE A 258 -9.77 10.95 7.13
C ILE A 258 -8.72 12.03 7.40
N GLU A 259 -8.95 12.83 8.44
CA GLU A 259 -7.95 13.76 8.96
C GLU A 259 -6.80 13.00 9.61
N GLY A 260 -5.57 13.26 9.15
CA GLY A 260 -4.36 12.65 9.68
C GLY A 260 -3.29 12.42 8.64
#